data_AF-A0A921KJG4-F1
#
_entry.id   AF-A0A921KJG4-F1
#
_cell.length_a   1.000
_cell.length_b   1.000
_cell.length_c   1.000
_cell.angle_alpha   90.00
_cell.angle_beta   90.00
_cell.angle_gamma   90.00
#
_symmetry.space_group_name_H-M   'P 1'
#
loop_
_entity.id
_entity.type
_entity.pdbx_description
1 polymer ?
#
loop_
_entity_poly.entity_id
_entity_poly.type
_entity_poly.pdbx_seq_one_letter_code
_entity_poly.pdbx_strand_id
1 'polypeptide(L)'
;TTKDPEALYWELKHIPGLTKLLRAEEDIFLAVSSEEQEFLENLIDGDKEKIVRLSDVELDDEKKILSAEGPLKHYVGNIVKKKIRLCYVMIEKELFGQKRKILIGIRTREERKQ
;
A
#
# COMPACT_ATOMS: atom_id res chain seq x y z
N THR A 1 9.53 16.25 -11.77
CA THR A 1 10.91 15.77 -11.95
C THR A 1 11.88 16.87 -11.59
N THR A 2 12.92 16.57 -10.79
CA THR A 2 13.95 17.56 -10.39
C THR A 2 14.86 17.92 -11.56
N LYS A 3 15.42 19.14 -11.56
CA LYS A 3 16.39 19.60 -12.57
C LYS A 3 17.83 19.16 -12.27
N ASP A 4 18.09 18.76 -11.03
CA ASP A 4 19.41 18.31 -10.57
C ASP A 4 19.23 17.09 -9.63
N PRO A 5 19.26 15.86 -10.19
CA PRO A 5 19.11 14.63 -9.42
C PRO A 5 20.31 14.35 -8.49
N GLU A 6 21.52 14.74 -8.90
CA GLU A 6 22.75 14.46 -8.15
C GLU A 6 22.82 15.30 -6.88
N ALA A 7 22.53 16.60 -6.97
CA ALA A 7 22.47 17.45 -5.77
C ALA A 7 21.41 16.95 -4.78
N LEU A 8 20.22 16.57 -5.27
CA LEU A 8 19.16 16.01 -4.44
C LEU A 8 19.57 14.69 -3.75
N TYR A 9 20.31 13.82 -4.45
CA TYR A 9 20.87 12.59 -3.87
C TYR A 9 21.72 12.86 -2.64
N TRP A 10 22.68 13.77 -2.79
CA TRP A 10 23.60 14.09 -1.72
C TRP A 10 22.89 14.73 -0.54
N GLU A 11 21.97 15.66 -0.76
CA GLU A 11 21.15 16.25 0.31
C GLU A 11 20.35 15.18 1.08
N LEU A 12 19.70 14.25 0.37
CA LEU A 12 18.94 13.17 1.00
C LEU A 12 19.84 12.24 1.83
N LYS A 13 21.08 12.00 1.39
CA LYS A 13 22.05 11.15 2.11
C LYS A 13 22.48 11.73 3.47
N HIS A 14 22.32 13.04 3.67
CA HIS A 14 22.63 13.69 4.95
C HIS A 14 21.51 13.55 6.00
N ILE A 15 20.30 13.10 5.60
CA ILE A 15 19.15 12.97 6.52
C ILE A 15 19.34 11.74 7.41
N PRO A 16 19.45 11.90 8.75
CA PRO A 16 19.58 10.77 9.66
C PRO A 16 18.37 9.82 9.56
N GLY A 17 18.63 8.53 9.36
CA GLY A 17 17.59 7.51 9.23
C GLY A 17 17.10 7.25 7.80
N LEU A 18 17.42 8.13 6.84
CA LEU A 18 17.19 7.86 5.41
C LEU A 18 18.34 7.00 4.87
N THR A 19 18.24 5.69 5.11
CA THR A 19 19.37 4.77 4.88
C THR A 19 19.64 4.48 3.41
N LYS A 20 18.61 4.46 2.55
CA LYS A 20 18.72 4.17 1.11
C LYS A 20 17.55 4.75 0.32
N LEU A 21 17.82 5.16 -0.91
CA LEU A 21 16.80 5.35 -1.92
C LEU A 21 16.34 3.98 -2.45
N LEU A 22 15.04 3.84 -2.69
CA LEU A 22 14.47 2.59 -3.17
C LEU A 22 14.90 2.34 -4.62
N ARG A 23 15.52 1.18 -4.87
CA ARG A 23 15.99 0.70 -6.18
C ARG A 23 17.06 1.57 -6.86
N ALA A 24 18.07 2.00 -6.12
CA ALA A 24 19.28 2.61 -6.68
C ALA A 24 20.26 1.53 -7.17
N GLU A 25 19.89 0.74 -8.17
CA GLU A 25 20.89 0.11 -9.04
C GLU A 25 21.11 1.10 -10.18
N GLU A 26 22.34 1.62 -10.30
CA GLU A 26 22.80 2.54 -11.36
C GLU A 26 22.25 3.98 -11.33
N ASP A 27 22.43 4.73 -10.24
CA ASP A 27 22.36 6.22 -10.18
C ASP A 27 21.08 6.90 -10.72
N ILE A 28 20.04 6.14 -11.06
CA ILE A 28 18.78 6.64 -11.60
C ILE A 28 17.72 6.65 -10.49
N PHE A 29 17.23 7.84 -10.19
CA PHE A 29 16.00 8.00 -9.42
C PHE A 29 14.81 7.53 -10.27
N LEU A 30 14.19 6.43 -9.87
CA LEU A 30 12.86 6.12 -10.37
C LEU A 30 11.88 7.13 -9.76
N ALA A 31 11.34 7.98 -10.62
CA ALA A 31 10.20 8.79 -10.25
C ALA A 31 9.05 7.86 -9.87
N VAL A 32 8.44 8.11 -8.71
CA VAL A 32 7.18 7.48 -8.33
C VAL A 32 6.14 7.89 -9.38
N SER A 33 5.53 6.92 -10.04
CA SER A 33 4.48 7.22 -11.02
C SER A 33 3.25 7.80 -10.31
N SER A 34 2.41 8.55 -11.01
CA SER A 34 1.16 9.05 -10.42
C SER A 34 0.27 7.92 -9.89
N GLU A 35 0.28 6.76 -10.56
CA GLU A 35 -0.46 5.58 -10.13
C GLU A 35 0.12 4.96 -8.85
N GLU A 36 1.45 4.94 -8.69
CA GLU A 36 2.11 4.47 -7.47
C GLU A 36 1.90 5.44 -6.30
N GLN A 37 1.92 6.75 -6.58
CA GLN A 37 1.61 7.76 -5.57
C GLN A 37 0.16 7.62 -5.10
N GLU A 38 -0.80 7.57 -6.02
CA GLU A 38 -2.22 7.33 -5.71
C GLU A 38 -2.39 6.03 -4.93
N PHE A 39 -1.64 4.99 -5.29
CA PHE A 39 -1.66 3.72 -4.57
C PHE A 39 -1.25 3.87 -3.10
N LEU A 40 -0.12 4.53 -2.84
CA LEU A 40 0.36 4.75 -1.47
C LEU A 40 -0.56 5.69 -0.67
N GLU A 41 -1.13 6.71 -1.31
CA GLU A 41 -2.07 7.64 -0.69
C GLU A 41 -3.39 6.95 -0.31
N ASN A 42 -3.92 6.10 -1.19
CA ASN A 42 -5.10 5.29 -0.92
C ASN A 42 -4.87 4.24 0.18
N LEU A 43 -3.64 3.72 0.31
CA LEU A 43 -3.28 2.85 1.44
C LEU A 43 -3.29 3.59 2.78
N ILE A 44 -2.89 4.87 2.79
CA ILE A 44 -2.96 5.72 3.99
C ILE A 44 -4.41 6.12 4.29
N ASP A 45 -5.25 6.20 3.26
CA ASP A 45 -6.68 6.53 3.34
C ASP A 45 -6.97 7.80 4.15
N GLY A 46 -6.10 8.81 4.03
CA GLY A 46 -6.22 10.08 4.75
C GLY A 46 -5.88 10.03 6.24
N ASP A 47 -5.32 8.92 6.75
CA ASP A 47 -4.85 8.83 8.14
C ASP A 47 -3.79 9.91 8.42
N LYS A 48 -4.04 10.71 9.48
CA LYS A 48 -3.22 11.87 9.84
C LYS A 48 -1.81 11.47 10.30
N GLU A 49 -1.68 10.29 10.89
CA GLU A 49 -0.42 9.74 11.37
C GLU A 49 0.31 8.96 10.26
N LYS A 50 -0.26 8.93 9.05
CA LYS A 50 0.25 8.19 7.89
C LYS A 50 0.36 6.68 8.16
N ILE A 51 -0.52 6.16 9.01
CA ILE A 51 -0.58 4.73 9.34
C ILE A 51 -1.57 4.03 8.43
N VAL A 52 -1.14 2.95 7.78
CA VAL A 52 -2.04 2.04 7.06
C VAL A 52 -2.85 1.24 8.06
N ARG A 53 -4.14 1.58 8.21
CA ARG A 53 -5.07 0.92 9.14
C ARG A 53 -5.66 -0.35 8.52
N LEU A 54 -6.16 -1.25 9.37
CA LEU A 54 -6.91 -2.42 8.90
C LEU A 54 -8.19 -1.99 8.19
N SER A 55 -8.55 -2.71 7.14
CA SER A 55 -9.80 -2.51 6.42
C SER A 55 -10.94 -3.26 7.07
N ASP A 56 -11.99 -2.56 7.47
CA ASP A 56 -13.23 -3.20 7.91
C ASP A 56 -13.95 -3.80 6.70
N VAL A 57 -14.30 -5.09 6.78
CA VAL A 57 -15.00 -5.80 5.71
C VAL A 57 -16.28 -6.45 6.22
N GLU A 58 -17.27 -6.51 5.33
CA GLU A 58 -18.48 -7.31 5.52
C GLU A 58 -18.42 -8.51 4.60
N LEU A 59 -18.73 -9.68 5.16
CA LEU A 59 -18.72 -10.94 4.47
C LEU A 59 -20.14 -11.50 4.37
N ASP A 60 -20.44 -12.20 3.27
CA ASP A 60 -21.61 -13.06 3.20
C ASP A 60 -21.35 -14.43 3.85
N ASP A 61 -22.36 -15.30 3.84
CA ASP A 61 -22.30 -16.65 4.40
C ASP A 61 -21.23 -17.54 3.70
N GLU A 62 -20.88 -17.22 2.46
CA GLU A 62 -19.85 -17.89 1.67
C GLU A 62 -18.45 -17.24 1.82
N LYS A 63 -18.29 -16.27 2.73
CA LYS A 63 -17.05 -15.51 2.98
C LYS A 63 -16.59 -14.67 1.78
N LYS A 64 -17.51 -14.27 0.91
CA LYS A 64 -17.29 -13.25 -0.11
C LYS A 64 -17.39 -11.87 0.52
N ILE A 65 -16.60 -10.93 0.03
CA ILE A 65 -16.61 -9.54 0.52
C ILE A 65 -17.80 -8.85 -0.14
N LEU A 66 -18.76 -8.40 0.67
CA LEU A 66 -19.92 -7.60 0.25
C LEU A 66 -19.56 -6.11 0.20
N SER A 67 -18.82 -5.64 1.20
CA SER A 67 -18.35 -4.27 1.30
C SER A 67 -16.99 -4.21 1.98
N ALA A 68 -16.22 -3.16 1.69
CA ALA A 68 -14.92 -2.90 2.30
C ALA A 68 -14.79 -1.40 2.58
N GLU A 69 -14.22 -1.09 3.75
CA GLU A 69 -13.86 0.25 4.19
C GLU A 69 -12.34 0.35 4.39
N GLY A 70 -11.86 1.57 4.64
CA GLY A 70 -10.42 1.81 4.78
C GLY A 70 -9.65 1.56 3.48
N PRO A 71 -8.35 1.21 3.56
CA PRO A 71 -7.47 1.06 2.40
C PRO A 71 -7.99 0.14 1.29
N LEU A 72 -8.61 -0.99 1.66
CA LEU A 72 -9.09 -2.00 0.72
C LEU A 72 -10.27 -1.54 -0.15
N LYS A 73 -11.02 -0.50 0.26
CA LYS A 73 -12.21 -0.03 -0.49
C LYS A 73 -11.87 0.35 -1.93
N HIS A 74 -10.65 0.86 -2.14
CA HIS A 74 -10.13 1.26 -3.45
C HIS A 74 -9.70 0.08 -4.33
N TYR A 75 -9.52 -1.11 -3.76
CA TYR A 75 -8.84 -2.24 -4.40
C TYR A 75 -9.61 -3.56 -4.35
N VAL A 76 -10.92 -3.52 -4.09
CA VAL A 76 -11.75 -4.74 -4.04
C VAL A 76 -11.67 -5.53 -5.36
N GLY A 77 -11.61 -4.83 -6.49
CA GLY A 77 -11.45 -5.44 -7.82
C GLY A 77 -10.07 -6.08 -8.08
N ASN A 78 -9.06 -5.76 -7.27
CA ASN A 78 -7.70 -6.27 -7.40
C ASN A 78 -7.43 -7.50 -6.51
N ILE A 79 -8.41 -7.96 -5.74
CA ILE A 79 -8.24 -9.09 -4.81
C ILE A 79 -8.05 -10.39 -5.59
N VAL A 80 -6.89 -11.01 -5.42
CA VAL A 80 -6.55 -12.32 -6.02
C VAL A 80 -6.67 -13.47 -5.02
N LYS A 81 -6.62 -13.17 -3.71
CA LYS A 81 -6.76 -14.20 -2.67
C LYS A 81 -7.32 -13.63 -1.38
N LYS A 82 -8.13 -14.42 -0.68
CA LYS A 82 -8.69 -14.08 0.64
C LYS A 82 -8.19 -15.06 1.69
N LYS A 83 -7.73 -14.54 2.84
CA LYS A 83 -7.31 -15.34 4.00
C LYS A 83 -7.98 -14.78 5.25
N ILE A 84 -9.31 -14.91 5.29
CA ILE A 84 -10.16 -14.35 6.36
C ILE A 84 -9.68 -14.78 7.76
N ARG A 85 -9.35 -16.07 7.95
CA ARG A 85 -8.82 -16.58 9.24
C ARG A 85 -7.49 -15.94 9.68
N LEU A 86 -6.70 -15.45 8.73
CA LEU A 86 -5.43 -14.76 8.99
C LEU A 86 -5.60 -13.23 8.89
N CYS A 87 -6.83 -12.75 8.76
CA CYS A 87 -7.17 -11.33 8.78
C CYS A 87 -6.46 -10.53 7.68
N TYR A 88 -6.29 -11.10 6.49
CA TYR A 88 -5.77 -10.36 5.33
C TYR A 88 -6.36 -10.82 3.99
N VAL A 89 -6.27 -9.93 3.01
CA VAL A 89 -6.46 -10.23 1.59
C VAL A 89 -5.18 -9.95 0.82
N MET A 90 -5.05 -10.57 -0.34
CA MET A 90 -3.96 -10.34 -1.26
C MET A 90 -4.49 -9.64 -2.49
N ILE A 91 -3.95 -8.48 -2.80
CA ILE A 91 -4.20 -7.77 -4.05
C ILE A 91 -3.01 -7.93 -4.99
N GLU A 92 -3.24 -7.78 -6.29
CA GLU A 92 -2.18 -7.67 -7.29
C GLU A 92 -2.17 -6.26 -7.89
N LYS A 93 -1.01 -5.60 -7.84
CA LYS A 93 -0.79 -4.24 -8.36
C LYS A 93 0.64 -4.09 -8.85
N GLU A 94 0.84 -3.21 -9.82
CA GLU A 94 2.19 -2.84 -10.25
C GLU A 94 2.79 -1.85 -9.24
N LEU A 95 4.00 -2.16 -8.76
CA LEU A 95 4.76 -1.30 -7.86
C LEU A 95 6.25 -1.50 -8.09
N PHE A 96 6.95 -0.39 -8.28
CA PHE A 96 8.32 -0.29 -8.75
C PHE A 96 8.51 -1.04 -10.07
N GLY A 97 7.64 -0.77 -11.05
CA GLY A 97 7.71 -1.37 -12.39
C GLY A 97 7.62 -2.90 -12.42
N GLN A 98 7.03 -3.52 -11.40
CA GLN A 98 6.84 -4.96 -11.30
C GLN A 98 5.48 -5.27 -10.71
N LYS A 99 4.82 -6.33 -11.21
CA LYS A 99 3.61 -6.86 -10.58
C LYS A 99 3.95 -7.46 -9.22
N ARG A 100 3.30 -6.97 -8.16
CA ARG A 100 3.49 -7.42 -6.78
C ARG A 100 2.18 -7.90 -6.19
N LYS A 101 2.31 -8.93 -5.34
CA LYS A 101 1.24 -9.38 -4.45
C LYS A 101 1.39 -8.65 -3.13
N ILE A 102 0.39 -7.88 -2.77
CA ILE A 102 0.41 -7.01 -1.59
C ILE A 102 -0.64 -7.52 -0.61
N LEU A 103 -0.24 -7.68 0.65
CA LEU A 103 -1.14 -8.09 1.72
C LEU A 103 -1.78 -6.85 2.34
N ILE A 104 -3.11 -6.81 2.36
CA ILE A 104 -3.88 -5.78 3.06
C ILE A 104 -4.58 -6.45 4.24
N GLY A 105 -4.30 -5.96 5.44
CA GLY A 105 -4.94 -6.42 6.66
C GLY A 105 -6.42 -6.02 6.67
N ILE A 106 -7.28 -6.95 7.09
CA ILE A 106 -8.71 -6.76 7.19
C ILE A 106 -9.20 -7.11 8.59
N ARG A 107 -10.33 -6.54 8.98
CA ARG A 107 -11.07 -6.90 10.19
C ARG A 107 -12.53 -7.13 9.84
N THR A 108 -13.07 -8.24 10.32
CA THR A 108 -14.48 -8.60 10.14
C THR A 108 -15.36 -7.99 11.23
N ARG A 109 -16.69 -7.93 11.02
CA ARG A 109 -17.64 -7.49 12.07
C ARG A 109 -17.58 -8.35 13.33
N GLU A 110 -17.25 -9.63 13.21
CA GLU A 110 -17.15 -10.56 14.35
C GLU A 110 -16.01 -10.18 15.28
N GLU A 111 -14.89 -9.72 14.71
CA GLU A 111 -13.70 -9.27 15.45
C GLU A 111 -13.85 -7.87 16.05
N ARG A 112 -14.81 -7.07 15.59
CA ARG A 112 -15.11 -5.74 16.16
C ARG A 112 -15.80 -5.80 17.52
N LYS A 113 -16.30 -6.97 17.93
CA LYS A 113 -17.07 -7.17 19.17
C LYS A 113 -16.22 -7.70 20.35
N GLN A 114 -14.92 -7.88 20.17
CA GLN A 114 -13.95 -8.17 21.23
C GLN A 114 -13.21 -6.91 21.65
#